data_AF-A0A8D8BQG4-F1
#
_entry.id   AF-A0A8D8BQG4-F1
#
_cell.length_a   1.000
_cell.length_b   1.000
_cell.length_c   1.000
_cell.angle_alpha   90.00
_cell.angle_beta   90.00
_cell.angle_gamma   90.00
#
_symmetry.space_group_name_H-M   'P 1'
#
loop_
_entity.id
_entity.type
_entity.pdbx_description
1 polymer ?
#
loop_
_entity_poly.entity_id
_entity_poly.type
_entity_poly.pdbx_seq_one_letter_code
_entity_poly.pdbx_strand_id
1 'polypeptide(L)'
;MVHRIRAVVIIIKLTALLAVFIASTAALEPAARGLRGLRPRKAKHITADADLSSNALTSVKQPSSDSVPCTCAIFLTGQFNRQNRSEPPRGNPGIQMELMQHYPCSAAGNKQCSNRCLDAILKHLPNSPALICGTIDRDCFRERAYLFYQNCSPRWVNSNLSAGREFCCQDDRPVRCTKMAALIRQQLLAGNGTTPSASDQEDVEDE
;
A
#
# COMPACT_ATOMS: atom_id res chain seq x y z
N MET A 1 -37.08 -9.31 -34.88
CA MET A 1 -37.31 -8.12 -34.01
C MET A 1 -36.32 -8.02 -32.84
N VAL A 2 -36.00 -9.12 -32.15
CA VAL A 2 -35.11 -9.17 -30.96
C VAL A 2 -33.68 -8.65 -31.20
N HIS A 3 -33.10 -8.87 -32.38
CA HIS A 3 -31.75 -8.39 -32.72
C HIS A 3 -31.64 -6.86 -32.79
N ARG A 4 -32.71 -6.18 -33.21
CA ARG A 4 -32.73 -4.71 -33.27
C ARG A 4 -32.82 -4.09 -31.87
N ILE A 5 -33.50 -4.76 -30.94
CA ILE A 5 -33.60 -4.32 -29.53
C ILE A 5 -32.25 -4.48 -28.83
N ARG A 6 -31.55 -5.60 -29.05
CA ARG A 6 -30.20 -5.82 -28.49
C ARG A 6 -29.20 -4.76 -28.96
N ALA A 7 -29.24 -4.38 -30.24
CA ALA A 7 -28.38 -3.32 -30.77
C ALA A 7 -28.66 -1.94 -30.13
N VAL A 8 -29.94 -1.59 -29.94
CA VAL A 8 -30.34 -0.32 -29.30
C VAL A 8 -29.88 -0.26 -27.84
N VAL A 9 -29.99 -1.36 -27.08
CA VAL A 9 -29.54 -1.43 -25.69
C VAL A 9 -28.02 -1.28 -25.58
N ILE A 10 -27.25 -1.87 -26.50
CA ILE A 10 -25.79 -1.74 -26.52
C ILE A 10 -25.36 -0.29 -26.81
N ILE A 11 -26.03 0.38 -27.76
CA ILE A 11 -25.75 1.78 -28.11
C ILE A 11 -26.04 2.70 -26.91
N ILE A 12 -27.15 2.51 -26.21
CA ILE A 12 -27.49 3.30 -25.02
C ILE A 12 -26.46 3.12 -23.90
N LYS A 13 -25.96 1.89 -23.69
CA LYS A 13 -24.92 1.64 -22.68
C LYS A 13 -23.58 2.28 -23.07
N LEU A 14 -23.20 2.22 -24.35
CA LEU A 14 -21.98 2.86 -24.85
C LEU A 14 -22.02 4.39 -24.74
N THR A 15 -23.15 5.03 -25.06
CA THR A 15 -23.29 6.49 -24.95
C THR A 15 -23.30 6.95 -23.48
N ALA A 16 -23.94 6.19 -22.58
CA ALA A 16 -23.90 6.47 -21.15
C ALA A 16 -22.48 6.36 -20.56
N LEU A 17 -21.70 5.34 -20.95
CA LEU A 17 -20.31 5.17 -20.53
C LEU A 17 -19.42 6.31 -21.05
N LEU A 18 -19.61 6.75 -22.29
CA LEU A 18 -18.86 7.88 -22.85
C LEU A 18 -19.13 9.20 -22.10
N ALA A 19 -20.39 9.44 -21.70
CA ALA A 19 -20.76 10.65 -20.96
C ALA A 19 -20.11 10.72 -19.57
N VAL A 20 -19.98 9.58 -18.87
CA VAL A 20 -19.29 9.49 -17.56
C VAL A 20 -17.79 9.76 -17.70
N PHE A 21 -17.17 9.31 -18.79
CA PHE A 21 -15.75 9.58 -19.05
C PHE A 21 -15.46 11.07 -19.30
N ILE A 22 -16.33 11.78 -20.03
CA ILE A 22 -16.12 13.20 -20.34
C ILE A 22 -16.24 14.07 -19.06
N ALA A 23 -17.13 13.73 -18.15
CA ALA A 23 -17.32 14.48 -16.89
C ALA A 23 -16.11 14.41 -15.93
N SER A 24 -15.16 13.49 -16.16
CA SER A 24 -14.02 13.25 -15.26
C SER A 24 -12.75 14.06 -15.60
N THR A 25 -12.76 14.90 -16.66
CA THR A 25 -11.55 15.60 -17.12
C THR A 25 -11.45 17.09 -16.75
N ALA A 26 -12.40 17.62 -15.97
CA ALA A 26 -12.39 19.02 -15.54
C ALA A 26 -11.79 19.24 -14.14
N ALA A 27 -10.49 18.97 -13.95
CA ALA A 27 -9.72 19.45 -12.80
C ALA A 27 -8.20 19.36 -13.04
N LEU A 28 -7.65 20.27 -13.85
CA LEU A 28 -6.21 20.51 -13.93
C LEU A 28 -5.98 22.03 -14.02
N GLU A 29 -5.74 22.66 -12.88
CA GLU A 29 -5.20 24.02 -12.78
C GLU A 29 -3.68 24.02 -13.05
N PRO A 30 -3.16 24.96 -13.87
CA PRO A 30 -1.72 25.15 -14.03
C PRO A 30 -1.20 26.23 -13.08
N ALA A 31 -0.45 25.85 -12.05
CA ALA A 31 0.30 26.80 -11.23
C ALA A 31 1.63 27.13 -11.91
N ALA A 32 1.69 28.29 -12.56
CA ALA A 32 2.91 28.85 -13.13
C ALA A 32 3.33 30.14 -12.40
N ARG A 33 4.64 30.19 -12.12
CA ARG A 33 5.52 31.38 -11.94
C ARG A 33 5.66 32.00 -10.54
N GLY A 34 6.92 32.05 -10.13
CA GLY A 34 7.43 32.89 -9.04
C GLY A 34 8.96 32.76 -8.88
N LEU A 35 9.72 33.20 -9.89
CA LEU A 35 11.18 33.35 -9.83
C LEU A 35 11.49 34.80 -9.41
N ARG A 36 12.27 35.00 -8.34
CA ARG A 36 13.30 36.05 -8.14
C ARG A 36 13.65 36.17 -6.65
N GLY A 37 14.94 36.26 -6.33
CA GLY A 37 15.38 36.78 -5.02
C GLY A 37 16.74 36.33 -4.49
N LEU A 38 17.82 36.69 -5.19
CA LEU A 38 19.11 37.19 -4.66
C LEU A 38 19.67 36.66 -3.31
N ARG A 39 20.82 35.97 -3.40
CA ARG A 39 21.96 36.08 -2.44
C ARG A 39 22.47 37.55 -2.45
N PRO A 40 23.12 38.12 -1.39
CA PRO A 40 24.32 37.52 -0.78
C PRO A 40 24.72 37.92 0.67
N ARG A 41 25.89 37.39 1.06
CA ARG A 41 26.92 37.86 2.03
C ARG A 41 26.86 37.43 3.50
N LYS A 42 27.93 36.69 3.82
CA LYS A 42 28.59 36.45 5.10
C LYS A 42 29.04 37.78 5.74
N ALA A 43 28.82 37.98 7.03
CA ALA A 43 29.70 38.76 7.89
C ALA A 43 29.50 38.36 9.36
N LYS A 44 30.61 38.50 10.09
CA LYS A 44 30.94 38.03 11.42
C LYS A 44 30.66 39.15 12.42
N HIS A 45 30.02 38.86 13.56
CA HIS A 45 30.33 39.57 14.80
C HIS A 45 30.03 38.70 16.02
N ILE A 46 31.07 38.52 16.81
CA ILE A 46 31.05 37.93 18.15
C ILE A 46 30.81 39.11 19.09
N THR A 47 29.76 39.04 19.89
CA THR A 47 29.65 39.76 21.17
C THR A 47 28.90 38.86 22.13
N ALA A 48 29.61 38.45 23.18
CA ALA A 48 28.99 38.03 24.42
C ALA A 48 28.32 39.27 25.05
N ASP A 49 27.14 39.10 25.62
CA ASP A 49 26.73 39.72 26.88
C ASP A 49 25.41 39.09 27.36
N ALA A 50 25.27 39.08 28.68
CA ALA A 50 24.36 38.26 29.43
C ALA A 50 22.98 38.88 29.65
N ASP A 51 22.06 37.96 29.92
CA ASP A 51 20.95 38.05 30.87
C ASP A 51 19.60 38.68 30.45
N LEU A 52 18.58 38.07 31.03
CA LEU A 52 17.17 38.44 31.14
C LEU A 52 16.17 37.95 30.07
N SER A 53 15.57 36.80 30.43
CA SER A 53 14.12 36.54 30.45
C SER A 53 13.32 36.99 29.23
N SER A 54 13.05 36.03 28.34
CA SER A 54 11.82 36.00 27.55
C SER A 54 11.52 34.58 27.15
N ASN A 55 10.35 34.09 27.55
CA ASN A 55 9.79 32.80 27.19
C ASN A 55 9.99 32.55 25.68
N ALA A 56 10.96 31.70 25.35
CA ALA A 56 11.08 31.13 24.02
C ALA A 56 9.91 30.14 23.88
N LEU A 57 8.76 30.67 23.48
CA LEU A 57 7.72 29.92 22.82
C LEU A 57 8.37 29.38 21.54
N THR A 58 9.01 28.22 21.64
CA THR A 58 9.20 27.35 20.48
C THR A 58 7.83 27.20 19.88
N SER A 59 7.59 27.96 18.80
CA SER A 59 6.52 27.72 17.87
C SER A 59 6.76 26.32 17.34
N VAL A 60 6.20 25.34 18.06
CA VAL A 60 5.82 24.07 17.48
C VAL A 60 4.90 24.49 16.36
N LYS A 61 5.45 24.60 15.15
CA LYS A 61 4.68 24.77 13.94
C LYS A 61 3.66 23.66 14.00
N GLN A 62 2.42 24.01 14.36
CA GLN A 62 1.34 23.05 14.41
C GLN A 62 1.36 22.33 13.06
N PRO A 63 1.31 20.98 13.04
CA PRO A 63 1.11 20.29 11.80
C PRO A 63 -0.08 20.95 11.12
N SER A 64 0.16 21.54 9.95
CA SER A 64 -0.93 21.95 9.07
C SER A 64 -1.88 20.78 8.97
N SER A 65 -3.18 21.02 8.91
CA SER A 65 -4.26 20.02 8.81
C SER A 65 -4.10 18.99 7.67
N ASP A 66 -3.07 19.15 6.83
CA ASP A 66 -2.68 18.28 5.73
C ASP A 66 -1.50 17.33 6.04
N SER A 67 -0.99 17.30 7.29
CA SER A 67 0.13 16.40 7.61
C SER A 67 -0.35 14.96 7.78
N VAL A 68 0.12 14.06 6.93
CA VAL A 68 -0.17 12.63 7.06
C VAL A 68 0.46 12.07 8.34
N PRO A 69 -0.32 11.42 9.22
CA PRO A 69 0.19 10.80 10.44
C PRO A 69 1.13 9.64 10.10
N CYS A 70 1.91 9.22 11.08
CA CYS A 70 2.72 8.02 10.95
C CYS A 70 1.82 6.79 10.85
N THR A 71 1.76 6.21 9.66
CA THR A 71 1.01 4.98 9.39
C THR A 71 1.97 3.89 8.97
N CYS A 72 1.74 2.69 9.48
CA CYS A 72 2.58 1.52 9.28
C CYS A 72 1.80 0.47 8.53
N ALA A 73 2.46 -0.22 7.60
CA ALA A 73 1.85 -1.34 6.89
C ALA A 73 2.86 -2.45 6.63
N ILE A 74 2.37 -3.69 6.64
CA ILE A 74 3.10 -4.87 6.22
C ILE A 74 2.61 -5.30 4.84
N PHE A 75 3.52 -5.33 3.88
CA PHE A 75 3.26 -5.86 2.55
C PHE A 75 4.13 -7.09 2.30
N LEU A 76 3.56 -8.09 1.63
CA LEU A 76 4.27 -9.28 1.22
C LEU A 76 5.01 -9.07 -0.10
N THR A 77 5.99 -9.91 -0.39
CA THR A 77 6.84 -9.81 -1.58
C THR A 77 6.11 -9.80 -2.91
N GLY A 78 4.93 -10.42 -3.02
CA GLY A 78 4.11 -10.40 -4.22
C GLY A 78 3.37 -9.08 -4.44
N GLN A 79 3.37 -8.18 -3.46
CA GLN A 79 2.59 -6.94 -3.50
C GLN A 79 3.38 -5.74 -4.00
N PHE A 80 4.71 -5.81 -4.10
CA PHE A 80 5.52 -4.66 -4.49
C PHE A 80 6.75 -5.07 -5.29
N ASN A 81 7.20 -4.15 -6.13
CA ASN A 81 8.42 -4.31 -6.91
C ASN A 81 9.63 -3.84 -6.08
N ARG A 82 10.57 -4.75 -5.77
CA ARG A 82 11.78 -4.39 -5.02
C ARG A 82 12.75 -3.51 -5.80
N GLN A 83 12.79 -3.67 -7.12
CA GLN A 83 13.66 -2.93 -8.02
C GLN A 83 13.12 -1.52 -8.25
N ASN A 84 11.79 -1.39 -8.34
CA ASN A 84 11.12 -0.11 -8.53
C ASN A 84 10.58 0.46 -7.21
N ARG A 85 11.43 1.20 -6.47
CA ARG A 85 11.03 1.85 -5.21
C ARG A 85 9.96 2.93 -5.38
N SER A 86 9.80 3.49 -6.58
CA SER A 86 8.81 4.52 -6.86
C SER A 86 7.40 3.95 -6.97
N GLU A 87 7.27 2.66 -7.29
CA GLU A 87 5.98 2.01 -7.40
C GLU A 87 5.38 1.75 -5.99
N PRO A 88 4.13 2.17 -5.73
CA PRO A 88 3.47 1.83 -4.48
C PRO A 88 3.16 0.32 -4.42
N PRO A 89 3.10 -0.27 -3.21
CA PRO A 89 2.60 -1.62 -3.04
C PRO A 89 1.13 -1.72 -3.47
N ARG A 90 0.73 -2.91 -3.93
CA ARG A 90 -0.58 -3.24 -4.49
C ARG A 90 -1.37 -4.12 -3.52
N GLY A 91 -2.70 -3.99 -3.56
CA GLY A 91 -3.61 -4.78 -2.74
C GLY A 91 -3.58 -4.41 -1.25
N ASN A 92 -4.31 -5.19 -0.45
CA ASN A 92 -4.47 -4.94 0.97
C ASN A 92 -3.19 -5.31 1.74
N PRO A 93 -2.69 -4.42 2.63
CA PRO A 93 -1.59 -4.79 3.50
C PRO A 93 -2.02 -5.90 4.47
N GLY A 94 -1.10 -6.83 4.75
CA GLY A 94 -1.37 -7.92 5.70
C GLY A 94 -1.55 -7.44 7.15
N ILE A 95 -1.02 -6.26 7.47
CA ILE A 95 -1.25 -5.54 8.73
C ILE A 95 -1.17 -4.05 8.40
N GLN A 96 -2.12 -3.24 8.86
CA GLN A 96 -2.04 -1.78 8.81
C GLN A 96 -2.40 -1.16 10.15
N MET A 97 -1.62 -0.17 10.57
CA MET A 97 -1.78 0.50 11.86
C MET A 97 -1.46 1.98 11.71
N GLU A 98 -2.36 2.84 12.17
CA GLU A 98 -2.13 4.28 12.25
C GLU A 98 -1.74 4.64 13.68
N LEU A 99 -0.56 5.25 13.86
CA LEU A 99 -0.03 5.57 15.19
C LEU A 99 -0.50 6.93 15.73
N MET A 100 -1.26 7.70 14.94
CA MET A 100 -1.76 9.06 15.25
C MET A 100 -0.67 10.10 15.61
N GLN A 101 0.60 9.68 15.76
CA GLN A 101 1.75 10.57 15.92
C GLN A 101 2.17 11.17 14.60
N HIS A 102 2.47 12.46 14.64
CA HIS A 102 3.02 13.21 13.52
C HIS A 102 4.52 13.42 13.73
N TYR A 103 5.31 13.12 12.71
CA TYR A 103 6.76 13.37 12.72
C TYR A 103 7.10 14.46 11.70
N PRO A 104 8.20 15.20 11.90
CA PRO A 104 8.63 16.19 10.93
C PRO A 104 8.92 15.56 9.56
N CYS A 105 8.70 16.33 8.49
CA CYS A 105 9.00 15.97 7.10
C CYS A 105 10.52 15.98 6.81
N SER A 106 11.28 15.20 7.57
CA SER A 106 12.74 15.13 7.48
C SER A 106 13.22 13.68 7.54
N ALA A 107 14.47 13.44 7.15
CA ALA A 107 15.07 12.10 7.29
C ALA A 107 15.05 11.61 8.74
N ALA A 108 15.25 12.51 9.72
CA ALA A 108 15.16 12.19 11.14
C ALA A 108 13.74 11.81 11.56
N GLY A 109 12.72 12.57 11.12
CA GLY A 109 11.32 12.25 11.40
C GLY A 109 10.86 10.94 10.74
N ASN A 110 11.30 10.67 9.51
CA ASN A 110 11.06 9.40 8.84
C ASN A 110 11.66 8.22 9.60
N LYS A 111 12.89 8.38 10.12
CA LYS A 111 13.52 7.34 10.95
C LYS A 111 12.75 7.12 12.27
N GLN A 112 12.27 8.19 12.90
CA GLN A 112 11.42 8.09 14.10
C GLN A 112 10.11 7.34 13.80
N CYS A 113 9.42 7.68 12.71
CA CYS A 113 8.21 6.97 12.28
C CYS A 113 8.49 5.48 12.00
N SER A 114 9.53 5.17 11.21
CA SER A 114 9.89 3.78 10.91
C SER A 114 10.23 2.96 12.17
N ASN A 115 10.94 3.53 13.14
CA ASN A 115 11.27 2.84 14.39
C ASN A 115 10.02 2.60 15.24
N ARG A 116 9.11 3.58 15.29
CA ARG A 116 7.85 3.44 16.02
C ARG A 116 6.92 2.45 15.39
N CYS A 117 6.89 2.38 14.06
CA CYS A 117 6.21 1.31 13.34
C CYS A 117 6.75 -0.06 13.70
N LEU A 118 8.07 -0.22 13.79
CA LEU A 118 8.67 -1.47 14.22
C LEU A 118 8.21 -1.84 15.64
N ASP A 119 8.37 -0.94 16.62
CA ASP A 119 7.95 -1.15 18.01
C ASP A 119 6.49 -1.60 18.13
N ALA A 120 5.60 -0.98 17.34
CA ALA A 120 4.18 -1.26 17.37
C ALA A 120 3.88 -2.66 16.77
N ILE A 121 4.52 -3.01 15.66
CA ILE A 121 4.32 -4.30 14.97
C ILE A 121 4.92 -5.47 15.74
N LEU A 122 5.99 -5.27 16.52
CA LEU A 122 6.59 -6.34 17.35
C LEU A 122 5.55 -7.03 18.24
N LYS A 123 4.56 -6.30 18.73
CA LYS A 123 3.46 -6.83 19.57
C LYS A 123 2.55 -7.81 18.83
N HIS A 124 2.44 -7.66 17.51
CA HIS A 124 1.60 -8.50 16.65
C HIS A 124 2.39 -9.64 16.00
N LEU A 125 3.72 -9.67 16.12
CA LEU A 125 4.56 -10.69 15.48
C LEU A 125 4.20 -12.15 15.84
N PRO A 126 3.82 -12.49 17.09
CA PRO A 126 3.43 -13.86 17.41
C PRO A 126 2.16 -14.32 16.65
N ASN A 127 1.16 -13.44 16.52
CA ASN A 127 -0.11 -13.74 15.86
C ASN A 127 -0.14 -13.37 14.37
N SER A 128 0.92 -12.75 13.86
CA SER A 128 0.92 -12.23 12.49
C SER A 128 0.71 -13.26 11.37
N PRO A 129 0.95 -14.59 11.49
CA PRO A 129 0.54 -15.52 10.45
C PRO A 129 -0.99 -15.55 10.24
N ALA A 130 -1.76 -15.55 11.33
CA ALA A 130 -3.21 -15.53 11.25
C ALA A 130 -3.72 -14.18 10.72
N LEU A 131 -3.14 -13.07 11.20
CA LEU A 131 -3.51 -11.72 10.72
C LEU A 131 -3.22 -11.56 9.23
N ILE A 132 -2.02 -11.94 8.78
CA ILE A 132 -1.63 -11.78 7.37
C ILE A 132 -2.51 -12.67 6.48
N CYS A 133 -2.68 -13.95 6.80
CA CYS A 133 -3.46 -14.84 5.94
C CYS A 133 -4.94 -14.46 5.89
N GLY A 134 -5.50 -13.88 6.96
CA GLY A 134 -6.89 -13.42 6.97
C GLY A 134 -7.12 -12.03 6.35
N THR A 135 -6.09 -11.34 5.84
CA THR A 135 -6.21 -9.96 5.34
C THR A 135 -5.66 -9.74 3.93
N ILE A 136 -4.73 -10.57 3.45
CA ILE A 136 -4.14 -10.41 2.10
C ILE A 136 -5.06 -10.89 0.97
N ASP A 137 -6.21 -11.47 1.29
CA ASP A 137 -7.26 -11.95 0.37
C ASP A 137 -6.74 -12.86 -0.75
N ARG A 138 -5.68 -13.63 -0.48
CA ARG A 138 -5.09 -14.58 -1.44
C ARG A 138 -4.20 -15.63 -0.77
N ASP A 139 -4.09 -16.78 -1.42
CA ASP A 139 -3.07 -17.76 -1.11
C ASP A 139 -1.67 -17.22 -1.45
N CYS A 140 -0.69 -17.60 -0.64
CA CYS A 140 0.70 -17.22 -0.87
C CYS A 140 1.66 -18.35 -0.51
N PHE A 141 2.82 -18.36 -1.18
CA PHE A 141 3.84 -19.36 -0.98
C PHE A 141 5.22 -18.72 -0.78
N ARG A 142 5.79 -18.93 0.42
CA ARG A 142 7.11 -18.48 0.84
C ARG A 142 7.33 -16.98 0.65
N GLU A 143 6.28 -16.20 0.86
CA GLU A 143 6.39 -14.75 0.76
C GLU A 143 7.00 -14.15 2.02
N ARG A 144 7.81 -13.10 1.85
CA ARG A 144 8.40 -12.37 2.99
C ARG A 144 7.63 -11.09 3.25
N ALA A 145 7.39 -10.78 4.52
CA ALA A 145 6.76 -9.54 4.95
C ALA A 145 7.79 -8.40 5.04
N TYR A 146 7.41 -7.22 4.56
CA TYR A 146 8.21 -5.99 4.58
C TYR A 146 7.46 -4.87 5.25
N LEU A 147 8.19 -4.09 6.07
CA LEU A 147 7.64 -2.92 6.73
C LEU A 147 7.69 -1.69 5.82
N PHE A 148 6.52 -1.11 5.61
CA PHE A 148 6.33 0.18 4.97
C PHE A 148 5.78 1.18 5.99
N TYR A 149 6.08 2.45 5.75
CA TYR A 149 5.50 3.54 6.52
C TYR A 149 5.08 4.70 5.62
N GLN A 150 4.16 5.51 6.11
CA GLN A 150 3.82 6.83 5.61
C GLN A 150 4.17 7.84 6.69
N ASN A 151 4.73 8.97 6.28
CA ASN A 151 4.98 10.11 7.15
C ASN A 151 5.01 11.36 6.28
N CYS A 152 4.28 12.42 6.66
CA CYS A 152 4.22 13.70 5.97
C CYS A 152 3.60 13.67 4.55
N SER A 153 3.66 12.55 3.84
CA SER A 153 3.02 12.33 2.55
C SER A 153 2.27 10.99 2.57
N PRO A 154 1.17 10.85 1.80
CA PRO A 154 0.38 9.62 1.75
C PRO A 154 1.04 8.53 0.89
N ARG A 155 2.36 8.59 0.73
CA ARG A 155 3.14 7.68 -0.09
C ARG A 155 3.80 6.63 0.79
N TRP A 156 3.58 5.36 0.46
CA TRP A 156 4.27 4.25 1.12
C TRP A 156 5.76 4.27 0.84
N VAL A 157 6.56 4.22 1.90
CA VAL A 157 8.02 4.13 1.84
C VAL A 157 8.47 2.82 2.47
N ASN A 158 9.27 2.04 1.72
CA ASN A 158 9.84 0.79 2.23
C ASN A 158 10.98 1.10 3.22
N SER A 159 10.85 0.64 4.46
CA SER A 159 11.89 0.79 5.49
C SER A 159 13.13 -0.09 5.27
N ASN A 160 13.04 -1.05 4.33
CA ASN A 160 13.94 -2.17 4.10
C ASN A 160 14.02 -3.18 5.25
N LEU A 161 13.18 -3.03 6.28
CA LEU A 161 13.02 -4.02 7.33
C LEU A 161 12.09 -5.12 6.84
N SER A 162 12.47 -6.37 7.10
CA SER A 162 11.70 -7.54 6.72
C SER A 162 11.55 -8.49 7.89
N ALA A 163 10.49 -9.28 7.87
CA ALA A 163 10.34 -10.37 8.82
C ALA A 163 11.44 -11.43 8.62
N GLY A 164 11.88 -12.01 9.73
CA GLY A 164 12.85 -13.11 9.75
C GLY A 164 12.27 -14.47 9.33
N ARG A 165 11.01 -14.52 8.87
CA ARG A 165 10.34 -15.75 8.43
C ARG A 165 9.53 -15.51 7.17
N GLU A 166 9.18 -16.63 6.53
CA GLU A 166 8.32 -16.68 5.36
C GLU A 166 6.87 -17.00 5.78
N PHE A 167 5.91 -16.57 4.96
CA PHE A 167 4.49 -16.81 5.14
C PHE A 167 3.97 -17.70 4.02
N CYS A 168 3.10 -18.62 4.39
CA CYS A 168 2.31 -19.43 3.47
C CYS A 168 0.86 -19.43 3.94
N CYS A 169 -0.04 -19.07 3.05
CA CYS A 169 -1.47 -18.95 3.30
C CYS A 169 -2.22 -19.87 2.34
N GLN A 170 -3.22 -20.55 2.87
CA GLN A 170 -4.15 -21.38 2.11
C GLN A 170 -5.54 -21.21 2.71
N ASP A 171 -6.52 -20.83 1.90
CA ASP A 171 -7.92 -20.63 2.31
C ASP A 171 -8.02 -19.68 3.53
N ASP A 172 -7.34 -18.53 3.43
CA ASP A 172 -7.23 -17.49 4.47
C ASP A 172 -6.60 -17.96 5.80
N ARG A 173 -6.00 -19.16 5.82
CA ARG A 173 -5.39 -19.76 7.00
C ARG A 173 -3.88 -19.90 6.88
N PRO A 174 -3.13 -19.69 7.97
CA PRO A 174 -1.69 -19.93 7.97
C PRO A 174 -1.39 -21.42 7.90
N VAL A 175 -0.54 -21.80 6.94
CA VAL A 175 -0.04 -23.16 6.78
C VAL A 175 1.49 -23.19 6.87
N ARG A 176 2.05 -24.33 7.29
CA ARG A 176 3.51 -24.51 7.23
C ARG A 176 3.93 -24.53 5.77
N CYS A 177 4.95 -23.74 5.42
CA CYS A 177 5.44 -23.68 4.04
C CYS A 177 5.95 -25.03 3.51
N THR A 178 6.44 -25.92 4.38
CA THR A 178 6.79 -27.30 4.00
C THR A 178 5.57 -28.12 3.57
N LYS A 179 4.42 -27.94 4.23
CA LYS A 179 3.15 -28.58 3.87
C LYS A 179 2.63 -28.01 2.55
N MET A 180 2.60 -26.70 2.40
CA MET A 180 2.18 -26.04 1.16
C MET A 180 3.05 -26.48 -0.04
N ALA A 181 4.37 -26.59 0.16
CA ALA A 181 5.28 -27.09 -0.86
C ALA A 181 4.98 -28.53 -1.29
N ALA A 182 4.53 -29.40 -0.37
CA ALA A 182 4.13 -30.76 -0.71
C ALA A 182 2.85 -30.78 -1.56
N LEU A 183 1.86 -29.95 -1.21
CA LEU A 183 0.62 -29.81 -1.97
C LEU A 183 0.87 -29.31 -3.39
N ILE A 184 1.65 -28.25 -3.54
CA ILE A 184 2.02 -27.70 -4.87
C ILE A 184 2.71 -28.78 -5.70
N ARG A 185 3.64 -29.56 -5.12
CA ARG A 185 4.30 -30.66 -5.83
C ARG A 185 3.31 -31.74 -6.27
N GLN A 186 2.38 -32.14 -5.40
CA GLN A 186 1.36 -33.14 -5.74
C GLN A 186 0.45 -32.66 -6.88
N GLN A 187 0.03 -31.40 -6.85
CA GLN A 187 -0.78 -30.80 -7.92
C GLN A 187 -0.04 -30.76 -9.26
N LEU A 188 1.25 -30.44 -9.26
CA LEU A 188 2.06 -30.45 -10.48
C LEU A 188 2.22 -31.86 -11.06
N LEU A 189 2.30 -32.88 -10.20
CA LEU A 189 2.37 -34.28 -10.64
C LEU A 189 1.00 -34.79 -11.16
N ALA A 190 -0.10 -34.37 -10.53
CA ALA A 190 -1.46 -34.74 -10.95
C ALA A 190 -1.91 -34.01 -12.21
N GLY A 191 -1.52 -32.75 -12.38
CA GLY A 191 -1.86 -31.92 -13.56
C GLY A 191 -1.20 -32.37 -14.86
N ASN A 192 -0.25 -33.32 -14.80
CA ASN A 192 0.34 -33.94 -15.98
C ASN A 192 -0.41 -35.20 -16.44
N GLY A 193 -1.57 -35.50 -15.83
CA GLY A 193 -2.44 -36.62 -16.18
C GLY A 193 -3.91 -36.21 -16.28
N THR A 194 -4.35 -35.90 -17.50
CA THR A 194 -5.76 -35.96 -17.98
C THR A 194 -6.79 -35.03 -17.32
N THR A 195 -7.24 -34.04 -18.08
CA THR A 195 -8.58 -33.43 -17.95
C THR A 195 -9.55 -34.18 -18.86
N PRO A 196 -10.60 -34.84 -18.36
CA PRO A 196 -11.83 -34.96 -19.12
C PRO A 196 -12.64 -33.69 -18.86
N SER A 197 -12.80 -32.87 -19.90
CA SER A 197 -13.88 -31.90 -19.96
C SER A 197 -15.19 -32.65 -19.77
N ALA A 198 -15.84 -32.47 -18.63
CA ALA A 198 -17.26 -32.78 -18.49
C ALA A 198 -18.01 -31.75 -19.34
N SER A 199 -18.36 -32.13 -20.56
CA SER A 199 -19.40 -31.48 -21.34
C SER A 199 -20.73 -31.83 -20.68
N ASP A 200 -21.38 -30.85 -20.06
CA ASP A 200 -22.79 -30.93 -19.69
C ASP A 200 -23.61 -31.11 -20.97
N GLN A 201 -24.21 -32.30 -21.09
CA GLN A 201 -25.28 -32.62 -22.01
C GLN A 201 -26.59 -32.34 -21.24
N GLU A 202 -27.21 -31.19 -21.49
CA GLU A 202 -28.61 -30.97 -21.12
C GLU A 202 -29.48 -31.57 -22.22
N ASP A 203 -30.00 -32.77 -21.95
CA ASP A 203 -31.16 -33.33 -22.63
C ASP A 203 -32.40 -32.52 -22.23
N VAL A 204 -33.07 -31.90 -23.21
CA VAL A 204 -34.41 -31.31 -23.04
C VAL A 204 -35.41 -32.30 -23.63
N GLU A 205 -36.22 -32.91 -22.76
CA GLU A 205 -37.38 -33.72 -23.12
C GLU A 205 -38.51 -32.80 -23.62
N ASP A 206 -39.03 -33.11 -24.82
CA ASP A 206 -40.30 -32.62 -25.35
C ASP A 206 -41.45 -33.47 -24.80
N GLU A 207 -42.39 -32.85 -24.06
CA GLU A 207 -43.84 -33.17 -24.10
C GLU A 207 -44.70 -32.00 -23.58
#